data_AF-A0A538R6G3-F1
#
_entry.id   AF-A0A538R6G3-F1
#
_cell.length_a   1.000
_cell.length_b   1.000
_cell.length_c   1.000
_cell.angle_alpha   90.00
_cell.angle_beta   90.00
_cell.angle_gamma   90.00
#
_symmetry.space_group_name_H-M   'P 1'
#
loop_
_entity.id
_entity.type
_entity.pdbx_description
1 polymer ?
#
loop_
_entity_poly.entity_id
_entity_poly.type
_entity_poly.pdbx_seq_one_letter_code
_entity_poly.pdbx_strand_id
1 'polypeptide(L)'
;MPVQRPLQRRAAPVGLGLLMIAGCAGTGREDVLVQAVDANLPAEPVIPPPCMALDAPHAVRATGDAGTDGLPIYDPSALDSGAIQAAIDACGASLGAGQKGSVQLRVSAGDPTRVAFVSGPLQLRAGVTLWIDRGVTLFAAQDPRLYDKSPATSPGTCGTDAINNSNGCLSLINVNGASATALLEDAGVMGDGVIDGLGGEPMIGGFNGNPSGTWWDVAQHALPTGASHSNPRLIDVLLADRFTLYRVTLRNSPKFHVGLESDNYLVWGITIQTPSRAVNS
;
A
#
# COMPACT_ATOMS: atom_id res chain seq x y z
N MET A 1 45.67 57.30 1.84
CA MET A 1 45.98 57.21 3.29
C MET A 1 44.84 56.46 3.96
N PRO A 2 45.02 55.70 5.06
CA PRO A 2 45.79 54.48 5.36
C PRO A 2 44.92 53.19 5.11
N VAL A 3 45.40 51.95 4.92
CA VAL A 3 46.21 50.98 5.73
C VAL A 3 45.42 50.23 6.82
N GLN A 4 45.28 48.90 6.63
CA GLN A 4 45.31 47.74 7.58
C GLN A 4 44.34 47.73 8.79
N ARG A 5 43.82 46.61 9.34
CA ARG A 5 44.12 45.15 9.41
C ARG A 5 42.87 44.43 10.02
N PRO A 6 42.73 43.09 9.89
CA PRO A 6 41.66 42.28 10.47
C PRO A 6 42.01 41.73 11.87
N LEU A 7 41.08 41.04 12.55
CA LEU A 7 41.18 40.00 13.62
C LEU A 7 39.80 39.97 14.36
N GLN A 8 39.20 38.88 14.85
CA GLN A 8 39.74 37.61 15.31
C GLN A 8 38.60 36.58 15.46
N ARG A 9 38.76 35.37 14.91
CA ARG A 9 38.02 34.16 15.34
C ARG A 9 38.63 33.68 16.66
N ARG A 10 37.82 33.40 17.66
CA ARG A 10 38.25 32.70 18.89
C ARG A 10 38.02 31.20 18.71
N ALA A 11 39.12 30.46 18.64
CA ALA A 11 39.18 29.04 19.00
C ALA A 11 39.61 28.95 20.47
N ALA A 12 39.07 27.99 21.20
CA ALA A 12 39.53 27.59 22.54
C ALA A 12 39.63 26.05 22.60
N PRO A 13 40.52 25.50 23.45
CA PRO A 13 41.35 24.37 23.09
C PRO A 13 40.84 23.01 23.60
N VAL A 14 41.37 21.97 22.95
CA VAL A 14 41.36 20.56 23.37
C VAL A 14 42.22 20.41 24.62
N GLY A 15 41.65 19.83 25.68
CA GLY A 15 42.35 19.43 26.90
C GLY A 15 42.19 17.93 27.14
N LEU A 16 43.28 17.18 27.00
CA LEU A 16 43.41 15.77 27.29
C LEU A 16 43.47 15.58 28.82
N GLY A 17 42.50 14.89 29.41
CA GLY A 17 42.37 14.69 30.85
C GLY A 17 42.21 13.22 31.21
N LEU A 18 43.27 12.71 31.84
CA LEU A 18 43.54 11.41 32.45
C LEU A 18 42.35 10.53 32.92
N LEU A 19 42.44 9.27 32.54
CA LEU A 19 41.64 8.11 32.94
C LEU A 19 41.75 7.82 34.46
N MET A 20 40.62 7.72 35.16
CA MET A 20 40.50 7.03 36.45
C MET A 20 39.29 6.10 36.39
N ILE A 21 39.53 4.80 36.25
CA ILE A 21 38.51 3.76 36.32
C ILE A 21 38.29 3.43 37.79
N ALA A 22 37.21 3.95 38.37
CA ALA A 22 36.65 3.42 39.61
C ALA A 22 35.59 2.38 39.23
N GLY A 23 35.94 1.10 39.35
CA GLY A 23 35.01 0.01 39.15
C GLY A 23 33.97 -0.05 40.26
N CYS A 24 32.70 0.14 39.90
CA CYS A 24 31.57 -0.34 40.68
C CYS A 24 30.97 -1.53 39.93
N ALA A 25 31.10 -2.72 40.52
CA ALA A 25 30.38 -3.91 40.09
C ALA A 25 28.87 -3.65 40.30
N GLY A 26 28.16 -3.37 39.20
CA GLY A 26 26.71 -3.34 39.16
C GLY A 26 26.23 -4.47 38.27
N THR A 27 25.66 -5.52 38.88
CA THR A 27 24.84 -6.52 38.18
C THR A 27 23.56 -5.83 37.70
N GLY A 28 23.64 -5.10 36.60
CA GLY A 28 22.47 -4.57 35.90
C GLY A 28 21.88 -5.68 35.05
N ARG A 29 20.79 -6.29 35.52
CA ARG A 29 19.83 -6.93 34.61
C ARG A 29 19.29 -5.82 33.71
N GLU A 30 19.54 -5.92 32.42
CA GLU A 30 18.74 -5.18 31.44
C GLU A 30 17.34 -5.78 31.47
N ASP A 31 16.49 -5.20 32.32
CA ASP A 31 15.05 -5.45 32.23
C ASP A 31 14.59 -4.89 30.89
N VAL A 32 14.40 -5.81 29.93
CA VAL A 32 13.64 -5.53 28.71
C VAL A 32 12.25 -5.14 29.18
N LEU A 33 11.99 -3.83 29.21
CA LEU A 33 10.67 -3.28 29.41
C LEU A 33 9.81 -3.70 28.21
N VAL A 34 9.17 -4.86 28.33
CA VAL A 34 8.00 -5.18 27.51
C VAL A 34 6.95 -4.15 27.94
N GLN A 35 6.77 -3.09 27.15
CA GLN A 35 5.66 -2.18 27.38
C GLN A 35 4.38 -3.02 27.39
N ALA A 36 3.64 -2.93 28.50
CA ALA A 36 2.33 -3.56 28.58
C ALA A 36 1.50 -3.02 27.42
N VAL A 37 1.05 -3.92 26.55
CA VAL A 37 0.06 -3.63 25.53
C VAL A 37 -1.13 -3.00 26.27
N ASP A 38 -1.59 -1.82 25.82
CA ASP A 38 -2.73 -1.14 26.45
C ASP A 38 -3.90 -2.13 26.55
N ALA A 39 -4.32 -2.45 27.77
CA ALA A 39 -5.35 -3.45 28.05
C ALA A 39 -6.74 -3.05 27.52
N ASN A 40 -6.88 -1.80 27.05
CA ASN A 40 -8.07 -1.30 26.38
C ASN A 40 -8.05 -1.50 24.86
N LEU A 41 -6.97 -2.05 24.28
CA LEU A 41 -6.97 -2.39 22.87
C LEU A 41 -7.99 -3.51 22.59
N PRO A 42 -8.69 -3.45 21.44
CA PRO A 42 -9.55 -4.54 21.01
C PRO A 42 -8.73 -5.83 20.85
N ALA A 43 -9.41 -6.97 20.91
CA ALA A 43 -8.78 -8.25 20.60
C ALA A 43 -8.21 -8.26 19.17
N GLU A 44 -7.16 -9.05 18.96
CA GLU A 44 -6.59 -9.26 17.64
C GLU A 44 -7.69 -9.70 16.64
N PRO A 45 -7.77 -9.10 15.45
CA PRO A 45 -8.76 -9.48 14.45
C PRO A 45 -8.69 -10.95 14.07
N VAL A 46 -9.85 -11.54 13.79
CA VAL A 46 -9.97 -12.88 13.19
C VAL A 46 -10.45 -12.72 11.76
N ILE A 47 -9.76 -13.35 10.81
CA ILE A 47 -10.16 -13.36 9.41
C ILE A 47 -11.49 -14.14 9.29
N PRO A 48 -12.56 -13.56 8.71
CA PRO A 48 -13.82 -14.26 8.51
C PRO A 48 -13.66 -15.51 7.62
N PRO A 49 -14.49 -16.54 7.77
CA PRO A 49 -14.42 -17.74 6.93
C PRO A 49 -14.60 -17.40 5.44
N PRO A 50 -13.93 -18.13 4.53
CA PRO A 50 -14.01 -17.82 3.10
C PRO A 50 -15.37 -18.20 2.52
N CYS A 51 -16.01 -17.24 1.86
CA CYS A 51 -17.11 -17.48 0.93
C CYS A 51 -16.62 -18.22 -0.31
N MET A 52 -15.43 -17.84 -0.79
CA MET A 52 -14.82 -18.35 -2.00
C MET A 52 -13.29 -18.22 -1.91
N ALA A 53 -12.59 -19.14 -2.56
CA ALA A 53 -11.14 -19.09 -2.72
C ALA A 53 -10.79 -19.09 -4.21
N LEU A 54 -9.86 -18.22 -4.59
CA LEU A 54 -9.32 -18.11 -5.94
C LEU A 54 -7.86 -18.57 -5.93
N ASP A 55 -7.52 -19.44 -6.87
CA ASP A 55 -6.14 -19.87 -7.11
C ASP A 55 -5.42 -18.82 -7.94
N ALA A 56 -4.21 -18.44 -7.50
CA ALA A 56 -3.35 -17.51 -8.23
C ALA A 56 -3.07 -18.03 -9.64
N PRO A 57 -3.34 -17.24 -10.70
CA PRO A 57 -3.10 -17.68 -12.07
C PRO A 57 -1.66 -17.45 -12.55
N HIS A 58 -0.90 -16.57 -11.91
CA HIS A 58 0.41 -16.12 -12.42
C HIS A 58 1.57 -16.53 -11.51
N ALA A 59 2.70 -16.85 -12.14
CA ALA A 59 3.99 -16.97 -11.47
C ALA A 59 4.69 -15.59 -11.39
N VAL A 60 5.75 -15.51 -10.58
CA VAL A 60 6.64 -14.35 -10.51
C VAL A 60 8.02 -14.69 -11.08
N ARG A 61 8.76 -13.67 -11.52
CA ARG A 61 10.14 -13.83 -12.00
C ARG A 61 11.05 -14.29 -10.86
N ALA A 62 11.90 -15.27 -11.16
CA ALA A 62 12.95 -15.80 -10.28
C ALA A 62 14.17 -16.16 -11.13
N THR A 63 14.80 -15.13 -11.69
CA THR A 63 15.91 -15.18 -12.63
C THR A 63 17.28 -14.98 -11.95
N GLY A 64 17.29 -14.51 -10.70
CA GLY A 64 18.48 -14.08 -9.96
C GLY A 64 18.81 -12.59 -10.13
N ASP A 65 18.02 -11.85 -10.90
CA ASP A 65 18.13 -10.40 -11.03
C ASP A 65 17.25 -9.70 -10.00
N ALA A 66 17.89 -9.08 -9.00
CA ALA A 66 17.20 -8.35 -7.95
C ALA A 66 16.31 -7.18 -8.45
N GLY A 67 16.53 -6.69 -9.68
CA GLY A 67 15.72 -5.61 -10.26
C GLY A 67 14.41 -6.08 -10.88
N THR A 68 14.30 -7.35 -11.27
CA THR A 68 13.10 -7.88 -11.95
C THR A 68 12.48 -9.08 -11.25
N ASP A 69 13.21 -9.72 -10.35
CA ASP A 69 12.72 -10.83 -9.53
C ASP A 69 11.58 -10.38 -8.62
N GLY A 70 10.58 -11.25 -8.49
CA GLY A 70 9.34 -10.97 -7.77
C GLY A 70 8.28 -10.22 -8.58
N LEU A 71 8.57 -9.71 -9.78
CA LEU A 71 7.55 -9.12 -10.65
C LEU A 71 6.64 -10.20 -11.28
N PRO A 72 5.35 -9.92 -11.50
CA PRO A 72 4.43 -10.88 -12.10
C PRO A 72 4.79 -11.18 -13.55
N ILE A 73 4.65 -12.45 -13.95
CA ILE A 73 4.76 -12.89 -15.34
C ILE A 73 3.34 -13.03 -15.88
N TYR A 74 2.89 -12.04 -16.64
CA TYR A 74 1.52 -11.98 -17.15
C TYR A 74 1.44 -11.20 -18.47
N ASP A 75 0.33 -11.39 -19.19
CA ASP A 75 -0.07 -10.51 -20.29
C ASP A 75 -0.83 -9.31 -19.70
N PRO A 76 -0.41 -8.05 -19.92
CA PRO A 76 -1.11 -6.87 -19.43
C PRO A 76 -2.58 -6.75 -19.81
N SER A 77 -3.02 -7.43 -20.88
CA SER A 77 -4.41 -7.49 -21.29
C SER A 77 -5.23 -8.56 -20.54
N ALA A 78 -4.58 -9.48 -19.84
CA ALA A 78 -5.18 -10.58 -19.09
C ALA A 78 -5.13 -10.31 -17.58
N LEU A 79 -6.02 -9.42 -17.12
CA LEU A 79 -6.14 -9.05 -15.71
C LEU A 79 -7.10 -9.97 -14.95
N ASP A 80 -6.83 -10.14 -13.66
CA ASP A 80 -7.65 -10.95 -12.76
C ASP A 80 -8.81 -10.15 -12.13
N SER A 81 -8.89 -8.84 -12.41
CA SER A 81 -9.88 -7.92 -11.82
C SER A 81 -11.31 -8.45 -11.90
N GLY A 82 -11.69 -8.97 -13.08
CA GLY A 82 -13.05 -9.49 -13.30
C GLY A 82 -13.37 -10.70 -12.43
N ALA A 83 -12.42 -11.63 -12.28
CA ALA A 83 -12.61 -12.83 -11.47
C ALA A 83 -12.66 -12.49 -9.97
N ILE A 84 -11.77 -11.60 -9.51
CA ILE A 84 -11.73 -11.15 -8.11
C ILE A 84 -12.98 -10.36 -7.78
N GLN A 85 -13.40 -9.43 -8.65
CA GLN A 85 -14.61 -8.63 -8.40
C GLN A 85 -15.86 -9.50 -8.38
N ALA A 86 -15.99 -10.45 -9.31
CA ALA A 86 -17.11 -11.40 -9.30
C ALA A 86 -17.15 -12.22 -8.00
N ALA A 87 -15.99 -12.59 -7.45
CA ALA A 87 -15.91 -13.29 -6.18
C ALA A 87 -16.34 -12.43 -4.98
N ILE A 88 -15.91 -11.17 -4.96
CA ILE A 88 -16.32 -10.18 -3.96
C ILE A 88 -17.83 -9.98 -4.00
N ASP A 89 -18.40 -9.85 -5.21
CA ASP A 89 -19.82 -9.64 -5.42
C ASP A 89 -20.64 -10.85 -4.97
N ALA A 90 -20.22 -12.05 -5.35
CA ALA A 90 -20.87 -13.29 -4.94
C ALA A 90 -20.80 -13.50 -3.41
N CYS A 91 -19.64 -13.24 -2.80
CA CYS A 91 -19.50 -13.31 -1.34
C CYS A 91 -20.43 -12.30 -0.66
N GLY A 92 -20.43 -11.04 -1.10
CA GLY A 92 -21.32 -10.01 -0.55
C GLY A 92 -22.80 -10.35 -0.68
N ALA A 93 -23.21 -10.89 -1.84
CA ALA A 93 -24.59 -11.33 -2.06
C ALA A 93 -25.01 -12.55 -1.21
N SER A 94 -24.05 -13.35 -0.74
CA SER A 94 -24.30 -14.51 0.13
C SER A 94 -24.45 -14.14 1.61
N LEU A 95 -24.01 -12.94 2.01
CA LEU A 95 -24.01 -12.48 3.39
C LEU A 95 -25.32 -11.75 3.74
N GLY A 96 -25.93 -12.13 4.85
CA GLY A 96 -26.97 -11.36 5.52
C GLY A 96 -26.41 -10.16 6.28
N ALA A 97 -27.29 -9.27 6.75
CA ALA A 97 -26.91 -8.09 7.51
C ALA A 97 -26.04 -8.44 8.75
N GLY A 98 -24.88 -7.79 8.88
CA GLY A 98 -23.90 -8.02 9.95
C GLY A 98 -23.10 -9.32 9.84
N GLN A 99 -23.35 -10.17 8.84
CA GLN A 99 -22.50 -11.33 8.57
C GLN A 99 -21.20 -10.90 7.90
N LYS A 100 -20.13 -11.62 8.22
CA LYS A 100 -18.79 -11.38 7.67
C LYS A 100 -18.31 -12.63 6.95
N GLY A 101 -17.72 -12.44 5.77
CA GLY A 101 -17.11 -13.49 4.98
C GLY A 101 -15.86 -12.98 4.28
N SER A 102 -15.10 -13.88 3.67
CA SER A 102 -13.89 -13.49 2.94
C SER A 102 -13.80 -14.07 1.53
N VAL A 103 -13.09 -13.35 0.66
CA VAL A 103 -12.61 -13.86 -0.62
C VAL A 103 -11.12 -14.12 -0.46
N GLN A 104 -10.74 -15.39 -0.43
CA GLN A 104 -9.35 -15.81 -0.24
C GLN A 104 -8.62 -15.85 -1.59
N LEU A 105 -7.60 -15.01 -1.75
CA LEU A 105 -6.60 -15.13 -2.80
C LEU A 105 -5.49 -16.02 -2.28
N ARG A 106 -5.31 -17.21 -2.87
CA ARG A 106 -4.34 -18.22 -2.40
C ARG A 106 -3.38 -18.67 -3.49
N VAL A 107 -2.26 -19.25 -3.08
CA VAL A 107 -1.34 -19.97 -3.97
C VAL A 107 -2.13 -21.04 -4.71
N SER A 108 -1.85 -21.25 -6.00
CA SER A 108 -2.60 -22.24 -6.77
C SER A 108 -2.39 -23.65 -6.23
N ALA A 109 -3.50 -24.37 -6.02
CA ALA A 109 -3.46 -25.76 -5.59
C ALA A 109 -2.96 -26.69 -6.71
N GLY A 110 -3.13 -26.29 -7.97
CA GLY A 110 -2.69 -27.04 -9.14
C GLY A 110 -1.22 -26.78 -9.52
N ASP A 111 -0.66 -25.64 -9.13
CA ASP A 111 0.71 -25.24 -9.46
C ASP A 111 1.26 -24.27 -8.40
N PRO A 112 2.08 -24.73 -7.44
CA PRO A 112 2.56 -23.90 -6.34
C PRO A 112 3.54 -22.79 -6.77
N THR A 113 3.97 -22.76 -8.04
CA THR A 113 4.75 -21.65 -8.58
C THR A 113 3.87 -20.44 -8.91
N ARG A 114 2.55 -20.63 -9.03
CA ARG A 114 1.61 -19.55 -9.25
C ARG A 114 1.15 -18.99 -7.92
N VAL A 115 1.55 -17.76 -7.70
CA VAL A 115 1.47 -17.05 -6.42
C VAL A 115 0.99 -15.60 -6.59
N ALA A 116 0.73 -15.17 -7.82
CA ALA A 116 0.42 -13.78 -8.14
C ALA A 116 -0.96 -13.62 -8.77
N PHE A 117 -1.60 -12.53 -8.38
CA PHE A 117 -2.75 -11.93 -9.07
C PHE A 117 -2.36 -10.54 -9.58
N VAL A 118 -2.90 -10.11 -10.72
CA VAL A 118 -2.76 -8.74 -11.22
C VAL A 118 -4.14 -8.13 -11.45
N SER A 119 -4.41 -7.01 -10.78
CA SER A 119 -5.74 -6.38 -10.82
C SER A 119 -5.66 -4.88 -11.05
N GLY A 120 -6.64 -4.38 -11.78
CA GLY A 120 -7.08 -2.98 -11.73
C GLY A 120 -7.95 -2.71 -10.49
N PRO A 121 -8.69 -1.60 -10.45
CA PRO A 121 -9.54 -1.24 -9.31
C PRO A 121 -10.54 -2.33 -8.92
N LEU A 122 -10.58 -2.64 -7.63
CA LEU A 122 -11.54 -3.52 -6.97
C LEU A 122 -12.43 -2.71 -6.02
N GLN A 123 -13.69 -3.08 -5.91
CA GLN A 123 -14.66 -2.47 -5.01
C GLN A 123 -15.13 -3.52 -4.01
N LEU A 124 -14.86 -3.30 -2.72
CA LEU A 124 -15.37 -4.19 -1.68
C LEU A 124 -16.89 -4.06 -1.51
N ARG A 125 -17.48 -5.01 -0.79
CA ARG A 125 -18.90 -5.04 -0.40
C ARG A 125 -18.99 -5.10 1.12
N ALA A 126 -20.13 -4.69 1.66
CA ALA A 126 -20.38 -4.76 3.10
C ALA A 126 -20.17 -6.20 3.62
N GLY A 127 -19.51 -6.33 4.76
CA GLY A 127 -19.17 -7.63 5.37
C GLY A 127 -18.10 -8.46 4.66
N VAL A 128 -17.60 -8.02 3.48
CA VAL A 128 -16.62 -8.78 2.71
C VAL A 128 -15.20 -8.36 3.03
N THR A 129 -14.39 -9.33 3.43
CA THR A 129 -12.95 -9.20 3.57
C THR A 129 -12.24 -9.73 2.33
N LEU A 130 -11.39 -8.92 1.69
CA LEU A 130 -10.40 -9.44 0.74
C LEU A 130 -9.23 -10.04 1.52
N TRP A 131 -9.09 -11.35 1.48
CA TRP A 131 -8.05 -12.08 2.19
C TRP A 131 -6.89 -12.43 1.24
N ILE A 132 -5.74 -11.78 1.42
CA ILE A 132 -4.50 -12.09 0.71
C ILE A 132 -3.72 -13.13 1.52
N ASP A 133 -3.77 -14.39 1.10
CA ASP A 133 -3.18 -15.48 1.86
C ASP A 133 -1.64 -15.44 1.84
N ARG A 134 -1.02 -16.16 2.78
CA ARG A 134 0.44 -16.27 2.88
C ARG A 134 1.03 -16.76 1.56
N GLY A 135 2.09 -16.10 1.13
CA GLY A 135 2.80 -16.46 -0.10
C GLY A 135 2.14 -15.95 -1.38
N VAL A 136 1.01 -15.23 -1.28
CA VAL A 136 0.35 -14.58 -2.42
C VAL A 136 0.73 -13.12 -2.51
N THR A 137 0.87 -12.63 -3.74
CA THR A 137 0.96 -11.19 -4.02
C THR A 137 -0.18 -10.74 -4.94
N LEU A 138 -0.91 -9.71 -4.54
CA LEU A 138 -1.82 -8.96 -5.40
C LEU A 138 -1.07 -7.74 -5.95
N PHE A 139 -0.78 -7.74 -7.25
CA PHE A 139 -0.14 -6.63 -7.95
C PHE A 139 -1.17 -5.66 -8.51
N ALA A 140 -0.89 -4.36 -8.39
CA ALA A 140 -1.59 -3.33 -9.14
C ALA A 140 -1.20 -3.40 -10.62
N ALA A 141 -2.19 -3.32 -11.50
CA ALA A 141 -1.96 -3.23 -12.93
C ALA A 141 -1.20 -1.93 -13.28
N GLN A 142 -0.31 -1.99 -14.27
CA GLN A 142 0.55 -0.87 -14.65
C GLN A 142 -0.10 0.12 -15.64
N ASP A 143 -1.29 -0.19 -16.19
CA ASP A 143 -1.99 0.70 -17.13
C ASP A 143 -2.81 1.76 -16.39
N PRO A 144 -2.46 3.07 -16.50
CA PRO A 144 -3.21 4.13 -15.84
C PRO A 144 -4.65 4.29 -16.32
N ARG A 145 -4.98 3.83 -17.53
CA ARG A 145 -6.34 3.93 -18.07
C ARG A 145 -7.33 3.05 -17.31
N LEU A 146 -6.87 1.98 -16.66
CA LEU A 146 -7.71 1.16 -15.79
C LEU A 146 -8.17 1.90 -14.53
N TYR A 147 -7.44 2.94 -14.13
CA TYR A 147 -7.66 3.70 -12.91
C TYR A 147 -8.31 5.06 -13.17
N ASP A 148 -8.60 5.45 -14.42
CA ASP A 148 -9.33 6.70 -14.68
C ASP A 148 -10.65 6.71 -13.90
N LYS A 149 -10.89 7.76 -13.11
CA LYS A 149 -12.07 7.83 -12.22
C LYS A 149 -13.39 7.93 -12.97
N SER A 150 -13.37 8.60 -14.13
CA SER A 150 -14.54 8.81 -14.98
C SER A 150 -14.17 8.63 -16.45
N PRO A 151 -13.80 7.42 -16.91
CA PRO A 151 -13.19 7.22 -18.22
C PRO A 151 -14.12 7.62 -19.38
N ALA A 152 -15.43 7.55 -19.19
CA ALA A 152 -16.42 7.93 -20.20
C ALA A 152 -16.56 9.45 -20.40
N THR A 153 -16.30 10.26 -19.37
CA THR A 153 -16.51 11.72 -19.40
C THR A 153 -15.23 12.53 -19.27
N SER A 154 -14.19 11.94 -18.70
CA SER A 154 -12.87 12.54 -18.47
C SER A 154 -11.81 11.44 -18.53
N PRO A 155 -11.55 10.89 -19.73
CA PRO A 155 -10.47 9.92 -19.92
C PRO A 155 -9.12 10.60 -19.70
N GLY A 156 -8.12 9.82 -19.31
CA GLY A 156 -6.75 10.30 -19.20
C GLY A 156 -6.45 11.11 -17.93
N THR A 157 -7.19 10.85 -16.85
CA THR A 157 -7.11 11.61 -15.60
C THR A 157 -6.14 10.97 -14.60
N CYS A 158 -5.88 9.67 -14.71
CA CYS A 158 -4.92 8.96 -13.86
C CYS A 158 -3.52 8.83 -14.50
N GLY A 159 -2.46 8.78 -13.69
CA GLY A 159 -1.06 8.68 -14.16
C GLY A 159 -0.55 9.98 -14.78
N THR A 160 -1.02 11.13 -14.27
CA THR A 160 -0.70 12.45 -14.80
C THR A 160 -0.72 13.52 -13.70
N ASP A 161 -0.01 14.61 -13.93
CA ASP A 161 -0.04 15.84 -13.13
C ASP A 161 -0.62 17.03 -13.91
N ALA A 162 -1.16 16.79 -15.11
CA ALA A 162 -1.82 17.82 -15.92
C ALA A 162 -3.09 18.38 -15.25
N ILE A 163 -3.68 17.62 -14.31
CA ILE A 163 -4.89 17.99 -13.58
C ILE A 163 -4.52 18.18 -12.11
N ASN A 164 -4.30 19.43 -11.73
CA ASN A 164 -3.82 19.86 -10.40
C ASN A 164 -4.91 19.72 -9.31
N ASN A 165 -5.46 18.52 -9.10
CA ASN A 165 -6.50 18.26 -8.09
C ASN A 165 -6.35 16.91 -7.35
N SER A 166 -5.36 16.08 -7.68
CA SER A 166 -5.11 14.78 -7.04
C SER A 166 -6.25 13.75 -7.11
N ASN A 167 -7.28 13.96 -7.92
CA ASN A 167 -8.55 13.21 -7.92
C ASN A 167 -8.80 12.43 -9.23
N GLY A 168 -7.76 12.19 -10.02
CA GLY A 168 -7.89 11.54 -11.33
C GLY A 168 -7.94 10.01 -11.30
N CYS A 169 -7.55 9.39 -10.18
CA CYS A 169 -7.44 7.93 -10.08
C CYS A 169 -8.50 7.32 -9.14
N LEU A 170 -9.02 6.16 -9.53
CA LEU A 170 -9.47 5.13 -8.59
C LEU A 170 -8.25 4.51 -7.88
N SER A 171 -8.49 3.85 -6.76
CA SER A 171 -7.47 3.10 -6.02
C SER A 171 -7.48 1.63 -6.42
N LEU A 172 -6.45 0.85 -6.06
CA LEU A 172 -6.46 -0.60 -6.30
C LEU A 172 -7.59 -1.28 -5.55
N ILE A 173 -7.79 -0.96 -4.27
CA ILE A 173 -8.90 -1.46 -3.45
C ILE A 173 -9.69 -0.25 -2.94
N ASN A 174 -10.99 -0.24 -3.25
CA ASN A 174 -11.90 0.85 -2.90
C ASN A 174 -12.98 0.33 -1.97
N VAL A 175 -13.19 1.03 -0.86
CA VAL A 175 -14.25 0.77 0.11
C VAL A 175 -15.08 2.04 0.21
N ASN A 176 -16.23 2.06 -0.46
CA ASN A 176 -17.03 3.26 -0.61
C ASN A 176 -18.47 3.01 -0.15
N GLY A 177 -18.91 3.74 0.88
CA GLY A 177 -20.33 3.89 1.21
C GLY A 177 -21.09 4.69 0.16
N ALA A 178 -22.43 4.63 0.23
CA ALA A 178 -23.30 5.37 -0.69
C ALA A 178 -23.45 6.84 -0.28
N SER A 179 -23.44 7.13 1.03
CA SER A 179 -23.55 8.49 1.58
C SER A 179 -23.06 8.53 3.04
N ALA A 180 -22.99 9.74 3.61
CA ALA A 180 -22.68 9.94 5.04
C ALA A 180 -23.70 9.30 6.01
N THR A 181 -24.86 8.87 5.52
CA THR A 181 -25.89 8.16 6.30
C THR A 181 -26.08 6.71 5.86
N ALA A 182 -25.30 6.25 4.89
CA ALA A 182 -25.34 4.91 4.31
C ALA A 182 -23.90 4.44 4.08
N LEU A 183 -23.21 4.18 5.19
CA LEU A 183 -21.82 3.75 5.21
C LEU A 183 -21.68 2.31 4.73
N LEU A 184 -20.52 1.96 4.17
CA LEU A 184 -20.17 0.57 3.88
C LEU A 184 -19.59 -0.07 5.14
N GLU A 185 -20.34 -1.00 5.71
CA GLU A 185 -20.01 -1.59 7.00
C GLU A 185 -19.19 -2.89 6.87
N ASP A 186 -18.31 -3.14 7.84
CA ASP A 186 -17.67 -4.44 8.10
C ASP A 186 -16.80 -5.02 6.95
N ALA A 187 -16.39 -4.20 6.00
CA ALA A 187 -15.40 -4.59 4.99
C ALA A 187 -13.98 -4.68 5.57
N GLY A 188 -13.12 -5.43 4.89
CA GLY A 188 -11.73 -5.53 5.32
C GLY A 188 -10.74 -5.96 4.24
N VAL A 189 -9.48 -5.73 4.54
CA VAL A 189 -8.34 -6.27 3.78
C VAL A 189 -7.43 -6.95 4.80
N MET A 190 -7.28 -8.27 4.67
CA MET A 190 -6.60 -9.07 5.69
C MET A 190 -5.69 -10.13 5.09
N GLY A 191 -4.80 -10.69 5.91
CA GLY A 191 -4.03 -11.88 5.58
C GLY A 191 -2.54 -11.67 5.74
N ASP A 192 -1.76 -12.67 5.35
CA ASP A 192 -0.29 -12.70 5.51
C ASP A 192 0.45 -12.52 4.16
N GLY A 193 -0.28 -12.17 3.11
CA GLY A 193 0.27 -11.91 1.79
C GLY A 193 0.70 -10.46 1.57
N VAL A 194 0.95 -10.14 0.31
CA VAL A 194 1.47 -8.84 -0.13
C VAL A 194 0.50 -8.18 -1.09
N ILE A 195 0.32 -6.87 -0.95
CA ILE A 195 -0.26 -5.99 -1.97
C ILE A 195 0.87 -5.12 -2.48
N ASP A 196 1.21 -5.24 -3.76
CA ASP A 196 2.29 -4.48 -4.39
C ASP A 196 1.74 -3.53 -5.44
N GLY A 197 2.00 -2.24 -5.23
CA GLY A 197 1.54 -1.17 -6.10
C GLY A 197 2.36 -0.96 -7.36
N LEU A 198 3.55 -1.58 -7.46
CA LEU A 198 4.48 -1.39 -8.58
C LEU A 198 4.77 0.09 -8.87
N GLY A 199 4.77 0.95 -7.85
CA GLY A 199 4.90 2.41 -8.01
C GLY A 199 6.19 2.85 -8.71
N GLY A 200 7.26 2.08 -8.57
CA GLY A 200 8.55 2.30 -9.23
C GLY A 200 8.72 1.59 -10.56
N GLU A 201 7.72 0.82 -11.01
CA GLU A 201 7.77 0.15 -12.29
C GLU A 201 7.20 1.05 -13.41
N PRO A 202 7.64 0.85 -14.66
CA PRO A 202 7.11 1.60 -15.80
C PRO A 202 5.59 1.46 -15.93
N MET A 203 4.90 2.57 -16.17
CA MET A 203 3.49 2.55 -16.56
C MET A 203 3.35 2.15 -18.03
N ILE A 204 2.25 1.48 -18.37
CA ILE A 204 1.91 1.26 -19.78
C ILE A 204 1.58 2.60 -20.42
N GLY A 205 2.25 2.91 -21.54
CA GLY A 205 2.17 4.20 -22.20
C GLY A 205 3.14 5.27 -21.68
N GLY A 206 3.82 5.02 -20.56
CA GLY A 206 4.83 5.91 -19.98
C GLY A 206 4.27 7.24 -19.46
N PHE A 207 5.15 8.22 -19.29
CA PHE A 207 4.80 9.56 -18.77
C PHE A 207 5.59 10.66 -19.48
N ASN A 208 4.92 11.74 -19.91
CA ASN A 208 5.53 12.92 -20.55
C ASN A 208 6.54 12.59 -21.67
N GLY A 209 6.20 11.61 -22.52
CA GLY A 209 7.05 11.17 -23.63
C GLY A 209 8.20 10.23 -23.25
N ASN A 210 8.40 9.96 -21.96
CA ASN A 210 9.29 8.89 -21.49
C ASN A 210 8.53 7.55 -21.49
N PRO A 211 8.87 6.59 -22.37
CA PRO A 211 8.20 5.29 -22.43
C PRO A 211 8.46 4.40 -21.20
N SER A 212 9.46 4.74 -20.38
CA SER A 212 9.77 4.06 -19.12
C SER A 212 9.36 4.87 -17.89
N GLY A 213 8.51 5.89 -18.07
CA GLY A 213 8.01 6.70 -16.96
C GLY A 213 7.19 5.87 -15.98
N THR A 214 7.47 6.05 -14.69
CA THR A 214 6.86 5.33 -13.57
C THR A 214 5.79 6.19 -12.88
N TRP A 215 5.01 5.61 -11.99
CA TRP A 215 4.09 6.39 -11.15
C TRP A 215 4.83 7.41 -10.31
N TRP A 216 5.97 7.03 -9.73
CA TRP A 216 6.76 7.95 -8.91
C TRP A 216 7.38 9.09 -9.74
N ASP A 217 7.66 8.90 -11.03
CA ASP A 217 8.12 9.99 -11.90
C ASP A 217 7.06 11.09 -12.08
N VAL A 218 5.77 10.72 -12.08
CA VAL A 218 4.66 11.70 -12.10
C VAL A 218 4.72 12.60 -10.87
N ALA A 219 4.88 12.00 -9.68
CA ALA A 219 4.97 12.75 -8.44
C ALA A 219 6.24 13.60 -8.36
N GLN A 220 7.37 13.08 -8.85
CA GLN A 220 8.62 13.84 -8.91
C GLN A 220 8.52 15.04 -9.85
N HIS A 221 7.80 14.92 -10.96
CA HIS A 221 7.62 16.01 -11.90
C HIS A 221 6.76 17.15 -11.33
N ALA A 222 5.73 16.81 -10.54
CA ALA A 222 4.85 17.78 -9.90
C ALA A 222 5.48 18.51 -8.69
N LEU A 223 6.47 17.90 -8.03
CA LEU A 223 7.07 18.39 -6.79
C LEU A 223 7.65 19.82 -6.88
N PRO A 224 8.47 20.20 -7.88
CA PRO A 224 9.15 21.49 -7.91
C PRO A 224 8.20 22.70 -8.05
N THR A 225 7.00 22.48 -8.61
CA THR A 225 5.99 23.52 -8.83
C THR A 225 4.92 23.54 -7.74
N GLY A 226 4.97 22.59 -6.80
CA GLY A 226 3.93 22.41 -5.79
C GLY A 226 2.59 21.96 -6.38
N ALA A 227 2.59 21.42 -7.61
CA ALA A 227 1.39 20.91 -8.25
C ALA A 227 0.96 19.56 -7.66
N SER A 228 -0.32 19.25 -7.79
CA SER A 228 -0.90 17.95 -7.50
C SER A 228 -0.69 17.00 -8.66
N HIS A 229 -0.55 15.71 -8.33
CA HIS A 229 -0.52 14.61 -9.28
C HIS A 229 -1.60 13.57 -8.95
N SER A 230 -2.02 12.84 -9.97
CA SER A 230 -3.00 11.76 -9.85
C SER A 230 -2.32 10.42 -10.09
N ASN A 231 -2.00 9.73 -8.99
CA ASN A 231 -1.59 8.33 -8.95
C ASN A 231 -2.59 7.54 -8.08
N PRO A 232 -2.80 6.24 -8.36
CA PRO A 232 -3.69 5.42 -7.55
C PRO A 232 -3.10 5.18 -6.15
N ARG A 233 -3.96 5.15 -5.13
CA ARG A 233 -3.61 4.61 -3.80
C ARG A 233 -3.71 3.08 -3.85
N LEU A 234 -3.08 2.38 -2.91
CA LEU A 234 -3.34 0.94 -2.78
C LEU A 234 -4.74 0.69 -2.22
N ILE A 235 -5.06 1.26 -1.06
CA ILE A 235 -6.34 1.10 -0.39
C ILE A 235 -6.93 2.48 -0.14
N ASP A 236 -8.19 2.68 -0.51
CA ASP A 236 -8.92 3.90 -0.24
C ASP A 236 -10.28 3.55 0.38
N VAL A 237 -10.45 4.01 1.61
CA VAL A 237 -11.63 3.79 2.44
C VAL A 237 -12.31 5.13 2.63
N LEU A 238 -13.56 5.21 2.21
CA LEU A 238 -14.38 6.40 2.23
C LEU A 238 -15.82 6.04 2.58
N LEU A 239 -16.44 6.80 3.49
CA LEU A 239 -17.81 6.55 3.94
C LEU A 239 -17.99 5.09 4.42
N ALA A 240 -17.09 4.60 5.26
CA ALA A 240 -17.13 3.26 5.80
C ALA A 240 -17.40 3.24 7.30
N ASP A 241 -17.81 2.08 7.82
CA ASP A 241 -17.82 1.82 9.26
C ASP A 241 -17.27 0.42 9.57
N ARG A 242 -16.59 0.29 10.71
CA ARG A 242 -15.97 -0.94 11.21
C ARG A 242 -15.03 -1.62 10.19
N PHE A 243 -14.29 -0.81 9.42
CA PHE A 243 -13.29 -1.31 8.48
C PHE A 243 -12.12 -1.98 9.21
N THR A 244 -11.62 -3.10 8.70
CA THR A 244 -10.47 -3.80 9.31
C THR A 244 -9.34 -4.02 8.30
N LEU A 245 -8.13 -3.60 8.67
CA LEU A 245 -6.89 -3.84 7.93
C LEU A 245 -5.96 -4.68 8.80
N TYR A 246 -5.67 -5.92 8.40
CA TYR A 246 -5.00 -6.87 9.29
C TYR A 246 -3.90 -7.70 8.61
N ARG A 247 -2.68 -7.66 9.16
CA ARG A 247 -1.49 -8.47 8.81
C ARG A 247 -0.93 -8.41 7.38
N VAL A 248 -1.59 -7.71 6.47
CA VAL A 248 -1.12 -7.61 5.09
C VAL A 248 0.13 -6.75 4.98
N THR A 249 1.02 -7.11 4.05
CA THR A 249 2.16 -6.27 3.67
C THR A 249 1.77 -5.37 2.51
N LEU A 250 1.99 -4.06 2.64
CA LEU A 250 1.73 -3.07 1.60
C LEU A 250 3.07 -2.59 1.02
N ARG A 251 3.30 -2.83 -0.27
CA ARG A 251 4.58 -2.63 -0.95
C ARG A 251 4.47 -1.65 -2.11
N ASN A 252 5.49 -0.82 -2.31
CA ASN A 252 5.68 0.06 -3.47
C ASN A 252 4.40 0.79 -3.95
N SER A 253 3.71 1.48 -3.06
CA SER A 253 2.46 2.15 -3.44
C SER A 253 2.72 3.31 -4.44
N PRO A 254 1.88 3.50 -5.49
CA PRO A 254 2.04 4.60 -6.46
C PRO A 254 1.77 5.98 -5.86
N LYS A 255 0.88 6.01 -4.86
CA LYS A 255 0.56 7.14 -3.96
C LYS A 255 0.47 6.60 -2.53
N PHE A 256 -0.37 7.13 -1.64
CA PHE A 256 -0.54 6.60 -0.28
C PHE A 256 -0.91 5.10 -0.27
N HIS A 257 -0.34 4.33 0.66
CA HIS A 257 -0.75 2.93 0.83
C HIS A 257 -2.20 2.83 1.30
N VAL A 258 -2.63 3.70 2.22
CA VAL A 258 -3.98 3.67 2.77
C VAL A 258 -4.50 5.10 2.93
N GLY A 259 -5.60 5.43 2.25
CA GLY A 259 -6.51 6.51 2.65
C GLY A 259 -7.60 5.91 3.55
N LEU A 260 -7.77 6.45 4.75
CA LEU A 260 -8.66 5.86 5.76
C LEU A 260 -9.66 6.88 6.32
N GLU A 261 -10.86 6.88 5.74
CA GLU A 261 -12.02 7.65 6.19
C GLU A 261 -13.17 6.69 6.56
N SER A 262 -13.15 6.21 7.81
CA SER A 262 -14.12 5.27 8.38
C SER A 262 -14.50 5.71 9.79
N ASP A 263 -15.78 5.60 10.16
CA ASP A 263 -16.28 6.00 11.48
C ASP A 263 -15.62 5.18 12.60
N ASN A 264 -15.60 3.86 12.44
CA ASN A 264 -14.79 2.95 13.25
C ASN A 264 -13.83 2.16 12.36
N TYR A 265 -12.61 1.90 12.83
CA TYR A 265 -11.66 1.06 12.12
C TYR A 265 -10.70 0.34 13.07
N LEU A 266 -10.13 -0.77 12.60
CA LEU A 266 -9.08 -1.52 13.28
C LEU A 266 -7.93 -1.81 12.32
N VAL A 267 -6.73 -1.34 12.66
CA VAL A 267 -5.49 -1.58 11.90
C VAL A 267 -4.53 -2.36 12.79
N TRP A 268 -4.12 -3.55 12.38
CA TRP A 268 -3.30 -4.44 13.22
C TRP A 268 -2.29 -5.24 12.41
N GLY A 269 -1.02 -5.26 12.85
CA GLY A 269 0.02 -6.10 12.27
C GLY A 269 0.44 -5.75 10.84
N ILE A 270 0.19 -4.53 10.38
CA ILE A 270 0.51 -4.11 9.00
C ILE A 270 2.00 -3.85 8.83
N THR A 271 2.55 -4.34 7.72
CA THR A 271 3.90 -4.01 7.27
C THR A 271 3.83 -3.09 6.07
N ILE A 272 4.55 -1.96 6.11
CA ILE A 272 4.69 -1.05 4.97
C ILE A 272 6.14 -1.13 4.48
N GLN A 273 6.30 -1.42 3.18
CA GLN A 273 7.60 -1.58 2.55
C GLN A 273 7.67 -0.79 1.22
N THR A 274 8.17 0.43 1.26
CA THR A 274 8.47 1.23 0.06
C THR A 274 9.86 1.85 0.19
N PRO A 275 10.67 1.95 -0.89
CA PRO A 275 11.92 2.71 -0.85
C PRO A 275 11.70 4.17 -0.42
N SER A 276 12.44 4.63 0.59
CA SER A 276 12.31 5.99 1.11
C SER A 276 12.88 7.02 0.13
N ARG A 277 12.01 7.81 -0.51
CA ARG A 277 12.33 9.02 -1.29
C ARG A 277 11.27 10.10 -1.03
N ALA A 278 11.55 11.35 -1.37
CA ALA A 278 10.67 12.49 -1.07
C ALA A 278 9.22 12.35 -1.57
N VAL A 279 8.98 11.60 -2.65
CA VAL A 279 7.64 11.37 -3.23
C VAL A 279 7.24 9.91 -3.30
N ASN A 280 8.06 9.01 -2.77
CA ASN A 280 7.68 7.63 -2.63
C ASN A 280 6.82 7.52 -1.36
N SER A 281 5.66 6.91 -1.50
CA SER A 281 4.75 6.65 -0.38
C SER A 281 4.99 5.27 0.17
#